data_AF-A0A6A6QAZ0-F1
#
_entry.id   AF-A0A6A6QAZ0-F1
#
_cell.length_a   1.000
_cell.length_b   1.000
_cell.length_c   1.000
_cell.angle_alpha   90.00
_cell.angle_beta   90.00
_cell.angle_gamma   90.00
#
_symmetry.space_group_name_H-M   'P 1'
#
loop_
_entity.id
_entity.type
_entity.pdbx_description
1 polymer ?
#
loop_
_entity_poly.entity_id
_entity_poly.type
_entity_poly.pdbx_seq_one_letter_code
_entity_poly.pdbx_strand_id
1 'polypeptide(L)'
;MACRISTPNNSPQQQSERSASTVGRFPTQAQTTGDQYNSLPDLLQQAMANQFSAYDLRGFVALAEPPMFLFGSIMFPWVLNMVLELDDPRQMAQLMTPGNIRGYEAYEIEHAYNTTIIPSGHPGKQVKGLVLCGLNEVGVEAVEDYLGLDPPSYLRKELADVEITLSGGEKRTIGAVCYPWDGARTLLRPWPRDISTGSISNVS
;
A
#
# COMPACT_ATOMS: atom_id res chain seq x y z
N MET A 1 -7.40 23.85 61.93
CA MET A 1 -8.62 23.85 62.75
C MET A 1 -9.82 23.99 61.84
N ALA A 2 -10.76 23.02 61.92
CA ALA A 2 -12.19 23.03 61.54
C ALA A 2 -12.59 23.55 60.13
N CYS A 3 -13.08 22.67 59.23
CA CYS A 3 -14.50 22.33 58.96
C CYS A 3 -15.17 23.31 57.98
N ARG A 4 -16.09 22.97 57.05
CA ARG A 4 -16.65 21.74 56.44
C ARG A 4 -17.65 22.26 55.35
N ILE A 5 -17.76 21.55 54.22
CA ILE A 5 -18.98 21.13 53.48
C ILE A 5 -19.95 22.26 53.02
N SER A 6 -20.34 22.37 51.73
CA SER A 6 -21.51 21.65 51.17
C SER A 6 -21.66 21.84 49.66
N THR A 7 -21.91 20.74 48.93
CA THR A 7 -22.67 20.72 47.67
C THR A 7 -24.18 20.75 47.98
N PRO A 8 -25.01 21.16 47.00
CA PRO A 8 -26.05 20.23 46.58
C PRO A 8 -26.28 20.17 45.06
N ASN A 9 -26.92 19.06 44.75
CA ASN A 9 -27.33 18.46 43.48
C ASN A 9 -28.65 19.05 42.93
N ASN A 10 -28.99 18.68 41.69
CA ASN A 10 -30.32 18.53 41.07
C ASN A 10 -30.71 19.45 39.90
N SER A 11 -30.77 18.83 38.71
CA SER A 11 -31.68 19.12 37.59
C SER A 11 -33.15 18.86 37.97
N PRO A 12 -34.16 19.41 37.27
CA PRO A 12 -34.76 18.68 36.14
C PRO A 12 -35.34 19.54 34.99
N GLN A 13 -35.74 18.82 33.93
CA GLN A 13 -36.35 19.23 32.65
C GLN A 13 -37.52 20.22 32.72
N GLN A 14 -37.65 21.07 31.69
CA GLN A 14 -38.96 21.46 31.14
C GLN A 14 -38.93 21.50 29.60
N GLN A 15 -39.91 20.82 29.01
CA GLN A 15 -40.31 20.84 27.60
C GLN A 15 -41.22 22.04 27.31
N SER A 16 -41.15 22.56 26.09
CA SER A 16 -42.22 23.14 25.24
C SER A 16 -41.55 24.10 24.24
N GLU A 17 -41.95 24.30 22.99
CA GLU A 17 -42.97 23.80 22.07
C GLU A 17 -42.57 24.42 20.71
N ARG A 18 -42.82 23.70 19.61
CA ARG A 18 -43.37 24.14 18.29
C ARG A 18 -43.02 25.55 17.76
N SER A 19 -42.74 25.85 16.49
CA SER A 19 -42.89 25.16 15.19
C SER A 19 -42.27 26.04 14.09
N ALA A 20 -41.81 25.37 13.02
CA ALA A 20 -41.94 25.72 11.59
C ALA A 20 -41.20 26.91 10.94
N SER A 21 -40.81 26.62 9.67
CA SER A 21 -40.26 27.48 8.60
C SER A 21 -38.73 27.44 8.54
N THR A 22 -38.04 26.93 7.52
CA THR A 22 -38.35 26.87 6.09
C THR A 22 -37.59 25.69 5.47
N VAL A 23 -38.32 24.78 4.83
CA VAL A 23 -37.76 23.68 4.03
C VAL A 23 -37.16 24.27 2.76
N GLY A 24 -35.84 24.45 2.76
CA GLY A 24 -35.07 24.56 1.54
C GLY A 24 -35.02 23.18 0.88
N ARG A 25 -35.77 23.02 -0.22
CA ARG A 25 -35.63 21.90 -1.16
C ARG A 25 -34.16 21.82 -1.60
N PHE A 26 -33.45 20.80 -1.14
CA PHE A 26 -32.31 20.27 -1.89
C PHE A 26 -32.84 19.16 -2.80
N PRO A 27 -32.51 19.17 -4.10
CA PRO A 27 -32.92 18.10 -4.99
C PRO A 27 -32.22 16.81 -4.55
N THR A 28 -33.05 15.84 -4.15
CA THR A 28 -32.72 14.42 -4.20
C THR A 28 -32.35 14.08 -5.64
N GLN A 29 -31.05 14.05 -5.94
CA GLN A 29 -30.56 13.19 -6.99
C GLN A 29 -29.89 12.01 -6.30
N ALA A 30 -30.61 10.90 -6.30
CA ALA A 30 -30.01 9.59 -6.23
C ALA A 30 -29.01 9.48 -7.39
N GLN A 31 -27.72 9.62 -7.08
CA GLN A 31 -26.64 9.20 -7.98
C GLN A 31 -26.13 7.84 -7.47
N THR A 32 -26.87 6.80 -7.82
CA THR A 32 -26.31 5.47 -8.03
C THR A 32 -25.42 5.51 -9.26
N THR A 33 -24.19 5.96 -9.08
CA THR A 33 -23.13 5.87 -10.09
C THR A 33 -21.81 5.61 -9.36
N GLY A 34 -21.36 4.35 -9.35
CA GLY A 34 -19.93 4.10 -9.13
C GLY A 34 -19.48 2.85 -8.38
N ASP A 35 -20.32 1.90 -7.99
CA ASP A 35 -19.82 0.67 -7.33
C ASP A 35 -19.07 -0.28 -8.29
N GLN A 36 -18.97 0.06 -9.57
CA GLN A 36 -18.34 -0.76 -10.62
C GLN A 36 -16.81 -0.67 -10.71
N TYR A 37 -16.13 0.19 -9.93
CA TYR A 37 -14.67 0.41 -10.04
C TYR A 37 -13.86 -0.07 -8.84
N ASN A 38 -14.49 -0.80 -7.92
CA ASN A 38 -13.86 -1.22 -6.66
C ASN A 38 -13.51 -2.72 -6.66
N SER A 39 -13.51 -3.41 -7.81
CA SER A 39 -13.14 -4.82 -7.80
C SER A 39 -11.63 -4.97 -7.55
N LEU A 40 -11.23 -6.03 -6.84
CA LEU A 40 -9.84 -6.36 -6.53
C LEU A 40 -8.91 -6.31 -7.77
N PRO A 41 -9.30 -6.88 -8.93
CA PRO A 41 -8.52 -6.77 -10.16
C PRO A 41 -8.34 -5.33 -10.66
N ASP A 42 -9.38 -4.49 -10.57
CA ASP A 42 -9.36 -3.14 -11.17
C ASP A 42 -8.37 -2.21 -10.46
N LEU A 43 -8.31 -2.26 -9.13
CA LEU A 43 -7.41 -1.39 -8.37
C LEU A 43 -5.94 -1.77 -8.57
N LEU A 44 -5.64 -3.07 -8.63
CA LEU A 44 -4.29 -3.51 -8.97
C LEU A 44 -3.95 -3.11 -10.41
N GLN A 45 -4.87 -3.28 -11.36
CA GLN A 45 -4.67 -2.86 -12.74
C GLN A 45 -4.42 -1.35 -12.84
N GLN A 46 -5.15 -0.54 -12.08
CA GLN A 46 -4.94 0.90 -11.97
C GLN A 46 -3.53 1.21 -11.43
N ALA A 47 -3.13 0.62 -10.30
CA ALA A 47 -1.80 0.80 -9.73
C ALA A 47 -0.69 0.38 -10.72
N MET A 48 -0.92 -0.67 -11.51
CA MET A 48 -0.01 -1.14 -12.55
C MET A 48 0.02 -0.25 -13.80
N ALA A 49 -1.01 0.57 -14.03
CA ALA A 49 -1.10 1.50 -15.16
C ALA A 49 -0.59 2.91 -14.79
N ASN A 50 -0.52 3.23 -13.50
CA ASN A 50 -0.13 4.56 -13.03
C ASN A 50 1.31 4.91 -13.38
N GLN A 51 1.51 6.15 -13.81
CA GLN A 51 2.82 6.72 -14.07
C GLN A 51 2.87 8.12 -13.46
N PHE A 52 3.81 8.32 -12.54
CA PHE A 52 3.99 9.63 -11.91
C PHE A 52 4.67 10.61 -12.87
N SER A 53 4.27 11.88 -12.79
CA SER A 53 5.03 12.95 -13.40
C SER A 53 6.30 13.23 -12.61
N ALA A 54 7.25 13.93 -13.23
CA ALA A 54 8.43 14.43 -12.52
C ALA A 54 8.07 15.41 -11.39
N TYR A 55 6.92 16.07 -11.46
CA TYR A 55 6.42 16.96 -10.42
C TYR A 55 5.92 16.17 -9.20
N ASP A 56 5.13 15.11 -9.43
CA ASP A 56 4.62 14.26 -8.36
C ASP A 56 5.76 13.65 -7.54
N LEU A 57 6.80 13.13 -8.22
CA LEU A 57 7.97 12.60 -7.55
C LEU A 57 8.72 13.62 -6.69
N ARG A 58 8.83 14.87 -7.14
CA ARG A 58 9.43 15.93 -6.33
C ARG A 58 8.57 16.21 -5.09
N GLY A 59 7.25 16.17 -5.24
CA GLY A 59 6.30 16.25 -4.14
C GLY A 59 6.53 15.14 -3.10
N PHE A 60 6.68 13.90 -3.56
CA PHE A 60 6.95 12.77 -2.67
C PHE A 60 8.31 12.83 -1.99
N VAL A 61 9.37 13.26 -2.70
CA VAL A 61 10.71 13.44 -2.13
C VAL A 61 10.75 14.56 -1.08
N ALA A 62 9.84 15.53 -1.16
CA ALA A 62 9.71 16.56 -0.14
C ALA A 62 9.03 16.06 1.16
N LEU A 63 8.46 14.87 1.15
CA LEU A 63 7.95 14.22 2.36
C LEU A 63 9.10 13.60 3.17
N ALA A 64 8.88 13.40 4.47
CA ALA A 64 9.89 12.86 5.37
C ALA A 64 10.24 11.39 5.06
N GLU A 65 9.24 10.62 4.63
CA GLU A 65 9.39 9.18 4.43
C GLU A 65 9.75 8.82 2.98
N PRO A 66 10.75 7.94 2.78
CA PRO A 66 11.09 7.45 1.46
C PRO A 66 9.98 6.57 0.87
N PRO A 67 9.84 6.50 -0.47
CA PRO A 67 8.96 5.53 -1.11
C PRO A 67 9.29 4.08 -0.72
N MET A 68 8.32 3.19 -0.82
CA MET A 68 8.47 1.76 -0.50
C MET A 68 8.32 0.90 -1.76
N PHE A 69 9.24 -0.01 -2.01
CA PHE A 69 9.11 -1.06 -3.02
C PHE A 69 8.36 -2.25 -2.44
N LEU A 70 7.24 -2.59 -3.05
CA LEU A 70 6.33 -3.64 -2.65
C LEU A 70 6.42 -4.83 -3.60
N PHE A 71 6.44 -6.03 -3.03
CA PHE A 71 6.46 -7.29 -3.74
C PHE A 71 5.63 -8.34 -3.00
N GLY A 72 5.03 -9.28 -3.73
CA GLY A 72 4.18 -10.32 -3.14
C GLY A 72 2.78 -9.82 -2.81
N SER A 73 2.18 -10.33 -1.73
CA SER A 73 0.80 -10.01 -1.35
C SER A 73 0.60 -8.56 -0.87
N ILE A 74 1.62 -7.92 -0.31
CA ILE A 74 1.52 -6.53 0.16
C ILE A 74 1.41 -5.51 -0.98
N MET A 75 1.72 -5.90 -2.22
CA MET A 75 1.58 -5.01 -3.39
C MET A 75 0.12 -4.81 -3.83
N PHE A 76 -0.85 -5.48 -3.21
CA PHE A 76 -2.26 -5.34 -3.58
C PHE A 76 -2.87 -4.15 -2.83
N PRO A 77 -3.48 -3.15 -3.53
CA PRO A 77 -4.05 -1.97 -2.87
C PRO A 77 -5.04 -2.26 -1.75
N TRP A 78 -5.83 -3.33 -1.90
CA TRP A 78 -6.77 -3.78 -0.86
C TRP A 78 -6.09 -4.28 0.42
N VAL A 79 -4.95 -4.97 0.29
CA VAL A 79 -4.17 -5.41 1.45
C VAL A 79 -3.63 -4.18 2.19
N LEU A 80 -3.05 -3.22 1.46
CA LEU A 80 -2.59 -1.96 2.05
C LEU A 80 -3.72 -1.17 2.71
N ASN A 81 -4.91 -1.11 2.09
CA ASN A 81 -6.06 -0.44 2.67
C ASN A 81 -6.47 -1.04 4.01
N MET A 82 -6.41 -2.37 4.15
CA MET A 82 -6.67 -3.05 5.42
C MET A 82 -5.59 -2.75 6.46
N VAL A 83 -4.32 -2.76 6.05
CA VAL A 83 -3.17 -2.49 6.92
C VAL A 83 -3.20 -1.05 7.46
N LEU A 84 -3.59 -0.10 6.61
CA LEU A 84 -3.62 1.33 6.91
C LEU A 84 -4.96 1.79 7.48
N GLU A 85 -5.93 0.89 7.63
CA GLU A 85 -7.29 1.17 8.11
C GLU A 85 -7.98 2.33 7.39
N LEU A 86 -7.83 2.38 6.06
CA LEU A 86 -8.38 3.46 5.24
C LEU A 86 -9.79 3.15 4.74
N ASP A 87 -10.59 4.21 4.56
CA ASP A 87 -11.97 4.12 4.08
C ASP A 87 -12.07 3.78 2.58
N ASP A 88 -11.03 4.09 1.78
CA ASP A 88 -11.07 3.96 0.32
C ASP A 88 -9.78 3.38 -0.29
N PRO A 89 -9.79 2.13 -0.77
CA PRO A 89 -8.62 1.48 -1.34
C PRO A 89 -8.14 2.12 -2.66
N ARG A 90 -8.95 2.97 -3.30
CA ARG A 90 -8.54 3.74 -4.48
C ARG A 90 -7.43 4.74 -4.15
N GLN A 91 -7.40 5.27 -2.93
CA GLN A 91 -6.34 6.17 -2.48
C GLN A 91 -4.99 5.45 -2.53
N MET A 92 -4.95 4.17 -2.15
CA MET A 92 -3.73 3.37 -2.22
C MET A 92 -3.29 3.13 -3.65
N ALA A 93 -4.22 2.73 -4.53
CA ALA A 93 -3.90 2.53 -5.93
C ALA A 93 -3.29 3.80 -6.55
N GLN A 94 -3.82 4.99 -6.26
CA GLN A 94 -3.33 6.28 -6.76
C GLN A 94 -1.92 6.64 -6.30
N LEU A 95 -1.49 6.14 -5.14
CA LEU A 95 -0.16 6.36 -4.58
C LEU A 95 0.87 5.34 -5.05
N MET A 96 0.50 4.43 -5.95
CA MET A 96 1.35 3.36 -6.45
C MET A 96 1.71 3.54 -7.92
N THR A 97 2.92 3.12 -8.30
CA THR A 97 3.38 3.05 -9.69
C THR A 97 4.24 1.80 -9.93
N PRO A 98 4.31 1.22 -11.13
CA PRO A 98 5.21 0.11 -11.42
C PRO A 98 6.68 0.43 -11.20
N GLY A 99 7.40 -0.51 -10.58
CA GLY A 99 8.84 -0.41 -10.36
C GLY A 99 9.59 -1.71 -10.65
N ASN A 100 10.85 -1.58 -11.05
CA ASN A 100 11.80 -2.69 -11.18
C ASN A 100 12.97 -2.46 -10.22
N ILE A 101 13.04 -3.26 -9.16
CA ILE A 101 14.19 -3.24 -8.24
C ILE A 101 15.34 -4.05 -8.85
N ARG A 102 16.54 -3.47 -8.90
CA ARG A 102 17.73 -4.07 -9.55
C ARG A 102 18.64 -4.76 -8.53
N GLY A 103 19.29 -5.84 -8.93
CA GLY A 103 20.18 -6.61 -8.06
C GLY A 103 19.46 -7.55 -7.09
N TYR A 104 18.17 -7.83 -7.29
CA TYR A 104 17.39 -8.73 -6.44
C TYR A 104 16.79 -9.90 -7.22
N GLU A 105 16.50 -10.97 -6.50
CA GLU A 105 15.77 -12.13 -6.98
C GLU A 105 14.60 -12.47 -6.06
N ALA A 106 13.49 -12.90 -6.66
CA ALA A 106 12.29 -13.29 -5.95
C ALA A 106 12.33 -14.78 -5.58
N TYR A 107 11.85 -15.10 -4.38
CA TYR A 107 11.74 -16.44 -3.84
C TYR A 107 10.38 -16.65 -3.18
N GLU A 108 9.94 -17.90 -3.13
CA GLU A 108 8.88 -18.36 -2.24
C GLU A 108 9.50 -18.74 -0.89
N ILE A 109 8.83 -18.36 0.20
CA ILE A 109 9.18 -18.82 1.54
C ILE A 109 8.44 -20.14 1.78
N GLU A 110 9.22 -21.21 2.00
CA GLU A 110 8.72 -22.55 2.22
C GLU A 110 7.80 -22.60 3.45
N HIS A 111 6.65 -23.27 3.31
CA HIS A 111 5.60 -23.42 4.32
C HIS A 111 4.88 -22.13 4.75
N ALA A 112 5.26 -20.95 4.22
CA ALA A 112 4.61 -19.67 4.54
C ALA A 112 3.64 -19.17 3.46
N TYR A 113 3.60 -19.82 2.28
CA TYR A 113 2.80 -19.40 1.12
C TYR A 113 2.98 -17.90 0.79
N ASN A 114 4.17 -17.37 1.04
CA ASN A 114 4.49 -15.96 0.88
C ASN A 114 5.74 -15.83 0.01
N THR A 115 5.93 -14.66 -0.57
CA THR A 115 7.09 -14.36 -1.41
C THR A 115 7.97 -13.32 -0.76
N THR A 116 9.24 -13.34 -1.16
CA THR A 116 10.22 -12.37 -0.69
C THR A 116 11.22 -12.08 -1.79
N ILE A 117 12.07 -11.08 -1.56
CA ILE A 117 13.22 -10.78 -2.38
C ILE A 117 14.50 -10.98 -1.58
N ILE A 118 15.58 -11.31 -2.25
CA ILE A 118 16.92 -11.31 -1.66
C ILE A 118 17.91 -10.60 -2.59
N PRO A 119 18.97 -9.97 -2.06
CA PRO A 119 20.08 -9.52 -2.87
C PRO A 119 20.66 -10.68 -3.69
N SER A 120 20.80 -10.42 -4.99
CA SER A 120 21.39 -11.34 -5.96
C SER A 120 22.87 -11.03 -6.13
N GLY A 121 23.66 -12.07 -6.38
CA GLY A 121 25.05 -11.91 -6.84
C GLY A 121 25.15 -11.40 -8.29
N HIS A 122 24.01 -11.26 -8.99
CA HIS A 122 23.95 -10.82 -10.38
C HIS A 122 23.26 -9.45 -10.50
N PRO A 123 24.01 -8.36 -10.75
CA PRO A 123 23.46 -7.00 -10.83
C PRO A 123 22.39 -6.81 -11.91
N GLY A 124 22.41 -7.64 -12.96
CA GLY A 124 21.42 -7.61 -14.04
C GLY A 124 20.07 -8.25 -13.69
N LYS A 125 19.94 -8.92 -12.54
CA LYS A 125 18.65 -9.45 -12.09
C LYS A 125 17.77 -8.32 -11.60
N GLN A 126 16.49 -8.41 -11.93
CA GLN A 126 15.50 -7.43 -11.51
C GLN A 126 14.22 -8.14 -11.04
N VAL A 127 13.52 -7.54 -10.09
CA VAL A 127 12.19 -7.99 -9.66
C VAL A 127 11.18 -6.89 -9.96
N LYS A 128 10.06 -7.29 -10.55
CA LYS A 128 8.93 -6.40 -10.82
C LYS A 128 8.05 -6.29 -9.58
N GLY A 129 7.64 -5.09 -9.24
CA GLY A 129 6.73 -4.81 -8.14
C GLY A 129 6.04 -3.46 -8.35
N LEU A 130 5.55 -2.91 -7.25
CA LEU A 130 4.98 -1.56 -7.20
C LEU A 130 5.78 -0.70 -6.23
N VAL A 131 5.91 0.59 -6.53
CA VAL A 131 6.45 1.58 -5.61
C VAL A 131 5.27 2.35 -5.03
N LEU A 132 5.16 2.32 -3.70
CA LEU A 132 4.21 3.11 -2.94
C LEU A 132 4.89 4.40 -2.47
N CYS A 133 4.31 5.54 -2.81
CA CYS A 133 4.78 6.86 -2.44
C CYS A 133 3.79 7.54 -1.48
N GLY A 134 4.21 8.61 -0.81
CA GLY A 134 3.27 9.51 -0.15
C GLY A 134 2.73 9.04 1.20
N LEU A 135 3.23 7.94 1.76
CA LEU A 135 2.93 7.57 3.13
C LEU A 135 3.59 8.54 4.11
N ASN A 136 2.91 8.79 5.23
CA ASN A 136 3.48 9.45 6.39
C ASN A 136 4.12 8.41 7.33
N GLU A 137 4.77 8.88 8.39
CA GLU A 137 5.44 8.04 9.39
C GLU A 137 4.52 6.95 9.96
N VAL A 138 3.29 7.31 10.35
CA VAL A 138 2.30 6.37 10.89
C VAL A 138 1.93 5.28 9.88
N GLY A 139 1.78 5.64 8.60
CA GLY A 139 1.49 4.68 7.55
C GLY A 139 2.67 3.75 7.25
N VAL A 140 3.90 4.25 7.31
CA VAL A 140 5.10 3.43 7.19
C VAL A 140 5.16 2.42 8.33
N GLU A 141 5.00 2.87 9.58
CA GLU A 141 4.98 2.02 10.77
C GLU A 141 3.93 0.90 10.66
N ALA A 142 2.70 1.23 10.26
CA ALA A 142 1.64 0.23 10.08
C ALA A 142 1.99 -0.85 9.03
N VAL A 143 2.66 -0.47 7.93
CA VAL A 143 3.14 -1.43 6.93
C VAL A 143 4.26 -2.30 7.50
N GLU A 144 5.17 -1.72 8.26
CA GLU A 144 6.28 -2.43 8.91
C GLU A 144 5.80 -3.43 9.96
N ASP A 145 4.79 -3.06 10.73
CA ASP A 145 4.11 -3.93 11.70
C ASP A 145 3.43 -5.10 11.00
N TYR A 146 2.71 -4.85 9.90
CA TYR A 146 2.09 -5.90 9.11
C TYR A 146 3.12 -6.88 8.53
N LEU A 147 4.28 -6.38 8.10
CA LEU A 147 5.38 -7.21 7.61
C LEU A 147 6.10 -7.98 8.72
N GLY A 148 5.82 -7.66 10.00
CA GLY A 148 6.45 -8.29 11.15
C GLY A 148 7.93 -7.93 11.28
N LEU A 149 8.27 -6.64 11.19
CA LEU A 149 9.64 -6.18 11.47
C LEU A 149 10.03 -6.22 12.94
N ASP A 150 9.07 -6.46 13.84
CA ASP A 150 9.33 -6.69 15.25
C ASP A 150 10.15 -7.96 15.49
N PRO A 151 11.18 -7.91 16.37
CA PRO A 151 11.97 -9.08 16.69
C PRO A 151 11.14 -10.23 17.29
N PRO A 152 11.33 -11.47 16.81
CA PRO A 152 12.26 -11.89 15.75
C PRO A 152 11.67 -11.68 14.34
N SER A 153 12.25 -10.74 13.57
CA SER A 153 11.91 -10.57 12.15
C SER A 153 12.87 -11.31 11.24
N TYR A 154 12.35 -11.86 10.15
CA TYR A 154 13.13 -12.46 9.07
C TYR A 154 13.27 -11.54 7.87
N LEU A 155 12.89 -10.27 8.01
CA LEU A 155 13.01 -9.25 6.99
C LEU A 155 13.94 -8.14 7.48
N ARG A 156 14.73 -7.58 6.56
CA ARG A 156 15.61 -6.45 6.84
C ARG A 156 15.17 -5.23 6.06
N LYS A 157 15.01 -4.08 6.72
CA LYS A 157 14.77 -2.79 6.06
C LYS A 157 16.04 -2.34 5.34
N GLU A 158 15.92 -2.04 4.05
CA GLU A 158 17.05 -1.61 3.20
C GLU A 158 16.61 -0.59 2.15
N LEU A 159 17.45 0.40 1.84
CA LEU A 159 17.21 1.33 0.73
C LEU A 159 17.82 0.77 -0.56
N ALA A 160 17.02 0.67 -1.62
CA ALA A 160 17.41 0.07 -2.88
C ALA A 160 17.05 0.95 -4.09
N ASP A 161 17.80 0.77 -5.18
CA ASP A 161 17.55 1.45 -6.45
C ASP A 161 16.40 0.77 -7.21
N VAL A 162 15.35 1.55 -7.48
CA VAL A 162 14.18 1.10 -8.24
C VAL A 162 14.01 1.95 -9.50
N GLU A 163 13.93 1.30 -10.65
CA GLU A 163 13.59 1.94 -11.92
C GLU A 163 12.07 2.03 -12.08
N ILE A 164 11.57 3.24 -12.29
CA ILE A 164 10.17 3.54 -12.61
C ILE A 164 10.07 4.23 -13.98
N THR A 165 8.89 4.20 -14.60
CA THR A 165 8.61 4.94 -15.84
C THR A 165 7.68 6.11 -15.53
N LEU A 166 8.09 7.32 -15.90
CA LEU A 166 7.32 8.54 -15.70
C LEU A 166 6.24 8.68 -16.78
N SER A 167 5.26 9.54 -16.54
CA SER A 167 4.17 9.81 -17.50
C SER A 167 4.64 10.35 -18.86
N GLY A 168 5.84 10.94 -18.92
CA GLY A 168 6.50 11.35 -20.17
C GLY A 168 7.25 10.24 -20.91
N GLY A 169 7.21 9.00 -20.41
CA GLY A 169 7.93 7.85 -20.94
C GLY A 169 9.40 7.76 -20.52
N GLU A 170 9.94 8.77 -19.83
CA GLU A 170 11.28 8.76 -19.25
C GLU A 170 11.39 7.68 -18.18
N LYS A 171 12.47 6.89 -18.20
CA LYS A 171 12.83 6.00 -17.10
C LYS A 171 13.67 6.74 -16.07
N ARG A 172 13.35 6.58 -14.79
CA ARG A 172 14.09 7.18 -13.69
C ARG A 172 14.38 6.15 -12.61
N THR A 173 15.57 6.23 -12.04
CA THR A 173 15.94 5.48 -10.84
C THR A 173 15.68 6.35 -9.61
N ILE A 174 14.99 5.77 -8.62
CA ILE A 174 14.74 6.38 -7.31
C ILE A 174 15.19 5.42 -6.22
N GLY A 175 15.58 5.95 -5.05
CA GLY A 175 15.76 5.15 -3.86
C GLY A 175 14.41 4.83 -3.23
N ALA A 176 14.16 3.57 -2.94
CA ALA A 176 12.96 3.11 -2.23
C ALA A 176 13.33 2.09 -1.14
N VAL A 177 12.64 2.13 -0.02
CA VAL A 177 12.77 1.14 1.05
C VAL A 177 12.19 -0.19 0.57
N CYS A 178 12.89 -1.27 0.85
CA CYS A 178 12.44 -2.63 0.59
C CYS A 178 12.75 -3.53 1.78
N TYR A 179 12.16 -4.71 1.79
CA TYR A 179 12.24 -5.67 2.90
C TYR A 179 12.71 -7.04 2.40
N PRO A 180 14.01 -7.18 2.04
CA PRO A 180 14.56 -8.47 1.70
C PRO A 180 14.55 -9.45 2.88
N TRP A 181 14.49 -10.73 2.55
CA TRP A 181 14.63 -11.83 3.51
C TRP A 181 16.04 -11.90 4.09
N ASP A 182 16.11 -11.89 5.42
CA ASP A 182 17.31 -12.03 6.25
C ASP A 182 17.35 -13.37 7.01
N GLY A 183 16.30 -14.20 6.87
CA GLY A 183 16.25 -15.54 7.44
C GLY A 183 17.10 -16.58 6.70
N ALA A 184 16.99 -17.85 7.12
CA ALA A 184 17.75 -18.94 6.51
C ALA A 184 17.36 -19.15 5.04
N ARG A 185 18.33 -19.13 4.13
CA ARG A 185 18.12 -19.40 2.69
C ARG A 185 17.62 -20.82 2.39
N THR A 186 17.80 -21.77 3.32
CA THR A 186 17.27 -23.14 3.21
C THR A 186 15.75 -23.20 3.25
N LEU A 187 15.09 -22.12 3.69
CA LEU A 187 13.63 -21.97 3.69
C LEU A 187 13.13 -21.29 2.42
N LEU A 188 14.00 -21.04 1.43
CA LEU A 188 13.63 -20.35 0.19
C LEU A 188 13.63 -21.30 -0.99
N ARG A 189 12.58 -21.19 -1.82
CA ARG A 189 12.47 -21.89 -3.10
C ARG A 189 12.43 -20.87 -4.24
N PRO A 190 13.07 -21.15 -5.38
CA PRO A 190 13.01 -20.24 -6.53
C PRO A 190 11.56 -19.91 -6.89
N TRP A 191 11.22 -18.63 -6.94
CA TRP A 191 9.89 -18.22 -7.38
C TRP A 191 9.78 -18.43 -8.90
N PRO A 192 8.85 -19.25 -9.40
CA PRO A 192 8.72 -19.50 -10.82
C PRO A 192 8.38 -18.20 -11.53
N ARG A 193 9.30 -17.74 -12.38
CA ARG A 193 8.99 -16.80 -13.45
C ARG A 193 8.68 -17.66 -14.66
N ASP A 194 7.51 -17.48 -15.26
CA ASP A 194 7.03 -18.15 -16.47
C ASP A 194 6.22 -19.44 -16.23
N ILE A 195 4.90 -19.28 -16.12
CA ILE A 195 3.99 -20.14 -16.89
C ILE A 195 3.86 -19.45 -18.24
N SER A 196 4.85 -19.60 -19.11
CA SER A 196 4.62 -19.41 -20.54
C SER A 196 3.54 -20.42 -20.90
N THR A 197 2.36 -19.95 -21.31
CA THR A 197 1.34 -20.78 -21.94
C THR A 197 2.01 -21.52 -23.10
N GLY A 198 2.37 -22.78 -22.86
CA GLY A 198 2.86 -23.67 -23.89
C GLY A 198 1.80 -23.71 -24.97
N SER A 199 2.12 -23.12 -26.12
CA SER A 199 1.36 -23.30 -27.34
C SER A 199 1.26 -24.80 -27.58
N ILE A 200 0.08 -25.37 -27.36
CA ILE A 200 -0.22 -26.72 -27.82
C ILE A 200 -0.22 -26.62 -29.34
N SER A 201 0.95 -26.83 -29.95
CA SER A 201 1.04 -27.20 -31.34
C SER A 201 0.39 -28.57 -31.44
N ASN A 202 -0.87 -28.61 -31.89
CA ASN A 202 -1.47 -29.84 -32.37
C ASN A 202 -0.59 -30.36 -33.50
N VAL A 203 0.10 -31.46 -33.21
CA VAL A 203 0.73 -32.30 -34.21
C VAL A 203 -0.38 -33.00 -34.98
N SER A 204 -0.17 -33.01 -36.28
CA SER A 204 -0.97 -33.49 -37.42
C SER A 204 -1.90 -34.68 -37.21
#